data_AF-A0A3S2U9Y2-F1
#
_entry.id   AF-A0A3S2U9Y2-F1
#
_cell.length_a   1.000
_cell.length_b   1.000
_cell.length_c   1.000
_cell.angle_alpha   90.00
_cell.angle_beta   90.00
_cell.angle_gamma   90.00
#
_symmetry.space_group_name_H-M   'P 1'
#
loop_
_entity.id
_entity.type
_entity.pdbx_description
1 polymer ?
#
loop_
_entity_poly.entity_id
_entity_poly.type
_entity_poly.pdbx_seq_one_letter_code
_entity_poly.pdbx_strand_id
1 'polypeptide(L)'
;MLSRAFLALALLAAPAAATAADWCRNGGLNPTEATICNDNILLDLDARLNAAFDAAAGRVSMADQNDWLRNERDVCGRDLFCIERAYRDRIAALANAPVRGPDPLMRPWCDASRLNATERAICSDETLADLDAALGAVYGAQKAARDDAEQNRWLRGDRDACGADRDCIAASYLRRIVDLGGRLRRAGG
;
A
#
# COMPACT_ATOMS: atom_id res chain seq x y z
N MET A 1 58.07 5.90 -10.35
CA MET A 1 57.58 4.61 -9.80
C MET A 1 56.99 4.95 -8.43
N LEU A 2 55.74 4.71 -8.04
CA LEU A 2 54.78 3.67 -8.40
C LEU A 2 53.35 4.25 -8.46
N SER A 3 52.54 3.74 -9.40
CA SER A 3 51.10 3.97 -9.48
C SER A 3 50.37 2.99 -8.55
N ARG A 4 49.50 3.48 -7.66
CA ARG A 4 48.62 2.64 -6.84
C ARG A 4 47.25 2.56 -7.51
N ALA A 5 47.00 1.44 -8.17
CA ALA A 5 45.68 1.10 -8.69
C ALA A 5 44.72 0.82 -7.52
N PHE A 6 43.67 1.62 -7.38
CA PHE A 6 42.54 1.33 -6.51
C PHE A 6 41.57 0.42 -7.27
N LEU A 7 41.46 -0.85 -6.85
CA LEU A 7 40.34 -1.70 -7.26
C LEU A 7 39.08 -1.24 -6.50
N ALA A 8 38.14 -0.64 -7.20
CA ALA A 8 36.80 -0.40 -6.68
C ALA A 8 35.99 -1.71 -6.76
N LEU A 9 35.74 -2.32 -5.61
CA LEU A 9 34.86 -3.48 -5.49
C LEU A 9 33.41 -2.99 -5.53
N ALA A 10 32.76 -3.12 -6.68
CA ALA A 10 31.34 -2.82 -6.82
C ALA A 10 30.51 -3.89 -6.09
N LEU A 11 29.94 -3.52 -4.93
CA LEU A 11 28.94 -4.32 -4.22
C LEU A 11 27.65 -4.35 -5.07
N LEU A 12 27.42 -5.47 -5.76
CA LEU A 12 26.13 -5.78 -6.38
C LEU A 12 25.13 -6.10 -5.26
N ALA A 13 24.29 -5.14 -4.90
CA ALA A 13 23.12 -5.41 -4.08
C ALA A 13 22.11 -6.20 -4.93
N ALA A 14 22.03 -7.51 -4.69
CA ALA A 14 20.99 -8.33 -5.29
C ALA A 14 19.62 -7.93 -4.70
N PRO A 15 18.56 -7.85 -5.51
CA PRO A 15 17.21 -7.64 -4.99
C PRO A 15 16.84 -8.84 -4.12
N ALA A 16 16.40 -8.60 -2.89
CA ALA A 16 15.81 -9.63 -2.06
C ALA A 16 14.51 -10.08 -2.74
N ALA A 17 14.51 -11.26 -3.36
CA ALA A 17 13.28 -11.90 -3.77
C ALA A 17 12.48 -12.21 -2.50
N ALA A 18 11.25 -11.70 -2.40
CA ALA A 18 10.32 -12.12 -1.37
C ALA A 18 10.14 -13.64 -1.51
N THR A 19 10.68 -14.41 -0.57
CA THR A 19 10.50 -15.85 -0.55
C THR A 19 9.05 -16.12 -0.21
N ALA A 20 8.29 -16.70 -1.14
CA ALA A 20 6.93 -17.16 -0.84
C ALA A 20 6.97 -18.06 0.39
N ALA A 21 6.07 -17.82 1.35
CA ALA A 21 6.02 -18.57 2.58
C ALA A 21 5.93 -20.07 2.27
N ASP A 22 6.64 -20.92 3.01
CA ASP A 22 6.76 -22.34 2.70
C ASP A 22 5.41 -23.05 2.60
N TRP A 23 4.41 -22.54 3.32
CA TRP A 23 3.03 -23.04 3.31
C TRP A 23 2.29 -22.77 2.00
N CYS A 24 2.73 -21.82 1.15
CA CYS A 24 2.15 -21.61 -0.18
C CYS A 24 2.30 -22.81 -1.12
N ARG A 25 3.21 -23.73 -0.80
CA ARG A 25 3.41 -24.98 -1.55
C ARG A 25 2.52 -26.12 -1.05
N ASN A 26 1.74 -25.90 0.01
CA ASN A 26 0.85 -26.91 0.57
C ASN A 26 -0.38 -27.10 -0.31
N GLY A 27 -0.84 -28.35 -0.43
CA GLY A 27 -2.17 -28.63 -0.96
C GLY A 27 -3.27 -28.21 0.03
N GLY A 28 -4.42 -27.78 -0.49
CA GLY A 28 -5.59 -27.47 0.35
C GLY A 28 -5.69 -26.03 0.85
N LEU A 29 -5.02 -25.08 0.19
CA LEU A 29 -5.15 -23.65 0.50
C LEU A 29 -6.62 -23.22 0.44
N ASN A 30 -7.05 -22.43 1.42
CA ASN A 30 -8.33 -21.75 1.36
C ASN A 30 -8.29 -20.60 0.31
N PRO A 31 -9.44 -19.99 -0.07
CA PRO A 31 -9.45 -18.91 -1.06
C PRO A 31 -8.56 -17.71 -0.74
N THR A 32 -8.46 -17.34 0.54
CA THR A 32 -7.65 -16.23 1.06
C THR A 32 -6.16 -16.54 0.94
N GLU A 33 -5.78 -17.72 1.42
CA GLU A 33 -4.43 -18.27 1.31
C GLU A 33 -3.95 -18.38 -0.13
N ALA A 34 -4.81 -18.87 -1.04
CA ALA A 34 -4.50 -18.91 -2.46
C ALA A 34 -4.33 -17.49 -3.04
N THR A 35 -5.12 -16.51 -2.58
CA THR A 35 -4.99 -15.12 -3.03
C THR A 35 -3.68 -14.51 -2.55
N ILE A 36 -3.33 -14.71 -1.28
CA ILE A 36 -2.05 -14.27 -0.70
C ILE A 36 -0.89 -14.84 -1.51
N CYS A 37 -0.84 -16.15 -1.73
CA CYS A 37 0.27 -16.79 -2.43
C CYS A 37 0.43 -16.37 -3.90
N ASN A 38 -0.58 -15.76 -4.52
CA ASN A 38 -0.54 -15.27 -5.89
C ASN A 38 -0.34 -13.74 -5.99
N ASP A 39 -0.24 -13.04 -4.85
CA ASP A 39 -0.05 -11.59 -4.82
C ASP A 39 1.21 -11.21 -4.02
N ASN A 40 2.15 -10.52 -4.67
CA ASN A 40 3.43 -10.18 -4.06
C ASN A 40 3.31 -9.19 -2.90
N ILE A 41 2.32 -8.30 -2.90
CA ILE A 41 2.09 -7.32 -1.83
C ILE A 41 1.55 -8.06 -0.61
N LEU A 42 0.58 -8.95 -0.82
CA LEU A 42 0.03 -9.77 0.27
C LEU A 42 1.07 -10.75 0.83
N LEU A 43 1.94 -11.32 -0.01
CA LEU A 43 3.08 -12.13 0.45
C LEU A 43 4.05 -11.35 1.34
N ASP A 44 4.39 -10.12 0.96
CA ASP A 44 5.25 -9.25 1.77
C ASP A 44 4.56 -8.87 3.09
N LEU A 45 3.26 -8.57 3.06
CA LEU A 45 2.47 -8.33 4.28
C LEU A 45 2.42 -9.56 5.20
N ASP A 46 2.32 -10.78 4.64
CA ASP A 46 2.40 -12.03 5.42
C ASP A 46 3.76 -12.18 6.11
N ALA A 47 4.85 -11.93 5.40
CA ALA A 47 6.20 -11.95 5.97
C ALA A 47 6.36 -10.91 7.11
N ARG A 48 5.82 -9.69 6.92
CA ARG A 48 5.84 -8.63 7.94
C ARG A 48 4.98 -8.99 9.15
N LEU A 49 3.82 -9.61 8.94
CA LEU A 49 2.97 -10.10 10.03
C LEU A 49 3.70 -11.13 10.87
N ASN A 50 4.38 -12.09 10.24
CA ASN A 50 5.16 -13.10 10.96
C ASN A 50 6.26 -12.45 11.81
N ALA A 51 7.01 -11.51 11.24
CA ALA A 51 8.01 -10.75 11.99
C ALA A 51 7.42 -9.94 13.16
N ALA A 52 6.26 -9.31 12.97
CA ALA A 52 5.58 -8.55 14.02
C ALA A 52 5.04 -9.47 15.13
N PHE A 53 4.52 -10.64 14.77
CA PHE A 53 4.04 -11.64 15.72
C PHE A 53 5.19 -12.21 16.56
N ASP A 54 6.33 -12.54 15.94
CA ASP A 54 7.53 -12.99 16.63
C ASP A 54 8.05 -11.92 17.62
N ALA A 55 8.06 -10.65 17.20
CA ALA A 55 8.40 -9.53 18.08
C ALA A 55 7.37 -9.30 19.21
N ALA A 56 6.15 -9.80 19.04
CA ALA A 56 5.07 -9.79 20.03
C ALA A 56 5.02 -11.03 20.93
N ALA A 57 6.01 -11.93 20.83
CA ALA A 57 6.09 -13.12 21.65
C ALA A 57 5.94 -12.80 23.15
N GLY A 58 5.05 -13.52 23.81
CA GLY A 58 4.72 -13.34 25.24
C GLY A 58 3.65 -12.28 25.52
N ARG A 59 3.30 -11.41 24.56
CA ARG A 59 2.15 -10.48 24.66
C ARG A 59 0.90 -11.01 23.97
N VAL A 60 1.08 -11.78 22.90
CA VAL A 60 -0.01 -12.37 22.11
C VAL A 60 0.20 -13.86 22.02
N SER A 61 -0.86 -14.65 22.23
CA SER A 61 -0.77 -16.10 22.18
C SER A 61 -0.90 -16.62 20.75
N MET A 62 -0.39 -17.82 20.51
CA MET A 62 -0.62 -18.54 19.25
C MET A 62 -2.11 -18.81 19.00
N ALA A 63 -2.91 -18.98 20.07
CA ALA A 63 -4.35 -19.15 19.95
C ALA A 63 -5.01 -17.88 19.39
N ASP A 64 -4.65 -16.70 19.91
CA ASP A 64 -5.18 -15.41 19.44
C ASP A 64 -4.79 -15.15 17.97
N GLN A 65 -3.58 -15.53 17.58
CA GLN A 65 -3.13 -15.40 16.20
C GLN A 65 -3.89 -16.33 15.26
N ASN A 66 -4.11 -17.59 15.66
CA ASN A 66 -4.91 -18.54 14.88
C ASN A 66 -6.38 -18.14 14.78
N ASP A 67 -6.93 -17.53 15.82
CA ASP A 67 -8.28 -16.99 15.81
C ASP A 67 -8.41 -15.85 14.78
N TRP A 68 -7.48 -14.89 14.84
CA TRP A 68 -7.40 -13.79 13.87
C TRP A 68 -7.27 -14.30 12.42
N LEU A 69 -6.42 -15.30 12.17
CA LEU A 69 -6.26 -15.89 10.82
C LEU A 69 -7.60 -16.39 10.28
N ARG A 70 -8.40 -17.08 11.10
CA ARG A 70 -9.67 -17.69 10.66
C ARG A 70 -10.81 -16.69 10.56
N ASN A 71 -10.91 -15.79 11.54
CA ASN A 71 -12.11 -14.98 11.74
C ASN A 71 -12.00 -13.57 11.16
N GLU A 72 -10.79 -13.09 10.90
CA GLU A 72 -10.54 -11.73 10.39
C GLU A 72 -9.88 -11.77 9.01
N ARG A 73 -8.84 -12.59 8.84
CA ARG A 73 -8.16 -12.71 7.53
C ARG A 73 -8.95 -13.59 6.56
N ASP A 74 -9.27 -14.82 6.95
CA ASP A 74 -9.81 -15.82 6.02
C ASP A 74 -11.24 -15.50 5.56
N VAL A 75 -12.00 -14.72 6.33
CA VAL A 75 -13.34 -14.26 5.95
C VAL A 75 -13.34 -13.35 4.72
N CYS A 76 -12.20 -12.75 4.36
CA CYS A 76 -12.06 -11.91 3.17
C CYS A 76 -12.16 -12.69 1.85
N GLY A 77 -11.97 -14.02 1.85
CA GLY A 77 -12.04 -14.83 0.65
C GLY A 77 -11.02 -14.43 -0.41
N ARG A 78 -11.46 -13.84 -1.54
CA ARG A 78 -10.55 -13.41 -2.63
C ARG A 78 -10.39 -11.90 -2.74
N ASP A 79 -10.94 -11.16 -1.80
CA ASP A 79 -10.87 -9.70 -1.79
C ASP A 79 -9.47 -9.26 -1.35
N LEU A 80 -8.64 -8.88 -2.33
CA LEU A 80 -7.26 -8.41 -2.12
C LEU A 80 -7.20 -7.29 -1.07
N PHE A 81 -8.17 -6.39 -1.10
CA PHE A 81 -8.17 -5.18 -0.31
C PHE A 81 -8.65 -5.40 1.12
N CYS A 82 -9.63 -6.28 1.30
CA CYS A 82 -9.99 -6.79 2.62
C CYS A 82 -8.79 -7.48 3.28
N ILE A 83 -8.08 -8.35 2.54
CA ILE A 83 -6.91 -9.07 3.05
C ILE A 83 -5.78 -8.10 3.42
N GLU A 84 -5.44 -7.17 2.52
CA GLU A 84 -4.43 -6.14 2.75
C GLU A 84 -4.71 -5.34 4.02
N ARG A 85 -5.96 -4.89 4.21
CA ARG A 85 -6.40 -4.16 5.40
C ARG A 85 -6.27 -5.00 6.66
N ALA A 86 -6.77 -6.24 6.64
CA ALA A 86 -6.67 -7.14 7.78
C ALA A 86 -5.21 -7.29 8.22
N TYR A 87 -4.29 -7.53 7.27
CA TYR A 87 -2.85 -7.62 7.57
C TYR A 87 -2.30 -6.35 8.20
N ARG A 88 -2.56 -5.17 7.62
CA ARG A 88 -2.08 -3.89 8.16
C ARG A 88 -2.58 -3.63 9.57
N ASP A 89 -3.88 -3.80 9.79
CA ASP A 89 -4.51 -3.58 11.10
C ASP A 89 -3.91 -4.51 12.16
N ARG A 90 -3.69 -5.78 11.81
CA ARG A 90 -3.06 -6.75 12.72
C ARG A 90 -1.59 -6.44 12.99
N ILE A 91 -0.81 -6.08 11.96
CA ILE A 91 0.60 -5.70 12.12
C ILE A 91 0.72 -4.51 13.08
N ALA A 92 -0.12 -3.48 12.91
CA ALA A 92 -0.15 -2.33 13.81
C ALA A 92 -0.48 -2.73 15.26
N ALA A 93 -1.52 -3.55 15.44
CA ALA A 93 -1.90 -4.06 16.76
C ALA A 93 -0.77 -4.86 17.44
N LEU A 94 -0.08 -5.73 16.71
CA LEU A 94 1.04 -6.53 17.23
C LEU A 94 2.25 -5.67 17.64
N ALA A 95 2.51 -4.61 16.87
CA ALA A 95 3.59 -3.67 17.14
C ALA A 95 3.33 -2.76 18.35
N ASN A 96 2.13 -2.81 18.96
CA ASN A 96 1.61 -1.77 19.87
C ASN A 96 1.78 -0.36 19.26
N ALA A 97 1.87 -0.29 17.93
CA ALA A 97 1.86 0.98 17.24
C ALA A 97 0.39 1.42 17.20
N PRO A 98 0.09 2.71 17.46
CA PRO A 98 -1.19 3.20 16.97
C PRO A 98 -1.24 2.84 15.48
N VAL A 99 -2.37 2.31 15.01
CA VAL A 99 -2.65 2.25 13.57
C VAL A 99 -2.32 3.66 13.08
N ARG A 100 -1.23 3.79 12.30
CA ARG A 100 -0.86 5.10 11.79
C ARG A 100 -1.96 5.43 10.80
N GLY A 101 -2.90 6.24 11.26
CA GLY A 101 -3.74 6.99 10.34
C GLY A 101 -2.83 7.72 9.34
N PRO A 102 -3.33 7.99 8.14
CA PRO A 102 -2.58 8.74 7.14
C PRO A 102 -1.89 9.95 7.76
N ASP A 103 -0.60 10.19 7.48
CA ASP A 103 0.13 11.33 8.03
C ASP A 103 -0.63 12.63 7.76
N PRO A 104 -1.17 13.32 8.81
CA PRO A 104 -1.98 14.52 8.65
C PRO A 104 -1.21 15.64 7.96
N LEU A 105 0.13 15.68 8.09
CA LEU A 105 0.97 16.69 7.46
C LEU A 105 1.03 16.55 5.94
N MET A 106 0.84 15.34 5.42
CA MET A 106 0.76 15.13 3.96
C MET A 106 -0.59 15.57 3.39
N ARG A 107 -1.64 15.66 4.23
CA ARG A 107 -3.04 15.90 3.80
C ARG A 107 -3.81 16.82 4.75
N PRO A 108 -3.46 18.12 4.80
CA PRO A 108 -4.14 19.11 5.63
C PRO A 108 -5.62 19.32 5.23
N TRP A 109 -6.05 18.82 4.06
CA TRP A 109 -7.45 18.93 3.63
C TRP A 109 -8.37 17.90 4.32
N CYS A 110 -7.83 16.84 4.93
CA CYS A 110 -8.65 15.86 5.66
C CYS A 110 -9.35 16.45 6.90
N ASP A 111 -8.90 17.59 7.42
CA ASP A 111 -9.55 18.31 8.52
C ASP A 111 -10.67 19.25 8.05
N ALA A 112 -10.95 19.31 6.75
CA ALA A 112 -11.97 20.20 6.22
C ALA A 112 -13.37 19.79 6.70
N SER A 113 -14.16 20.79 7.11
CA SER A 113 -15.50 20.60 7.69
C SER A 113 -16.55 20.02 6.73
N ARG A 114 -16.24 19.93 5.42
CA ARG A 114 -17.18 19.49 4.38
C ARG A 114 -16.53 18.55 3.37
N LEU A 115 -16.01 17.42 3.86
CA LEU A 115 -15.58 16.34 2.99
C LEU A 115 -16.78 15.73 2.24
N ASN A 116 -16.58 15.33 1.00
CA ASN A 116 -17.50 14.45 0.29
C ASN A 116 -17.31 12.96 0.72
N ALA A 117 -18.06 12.03 0.14
CA ALA A 117 -17.97 10.61 0.50
C ALA A 117 -16.61 9.98 0.14
N THR A 118 -16.07 10.32 -1.02
CA THR A 118 -14.75 9.89 -1.50
C THR A 118 -13.63 10.41 -0.62
N GLU A 119 -13.67 11.69 -0.29
CA GLU A 119 -12.72 12.36 0.57
C GLU A 119 -12.69 11.74 1.97
N ARG A 120 -13.85 11.43 2.56
CA ARG A 120 -13.89 10.68 3.83
C ARG A 120 -13.24 9.31 3.71
N ALA A 121 -13.54 8.56 2.65
CA ALA A 121 -12.96 7.24 2.43
C ALA A 121 -11.43 7.31 2.32
N ILE A 122 -10.90 8.27 1.56
CA ILE A 122 -9.45 8.51 1.42
C ILE A 122 -8.80 8.87 2.75
N CYS A 123 -9.45 9.69 3.58
CA CYS A 123 -8.90 10.08 4.88
C CYS A 123 -8.90 8.94 5.92
N SER A 124 -9.80 7.96 5.79
CA SER A 124 -9.92 6.83 6.72
C SER A 124 -9.24 5.53 6.27
N ASP A 125 -8.70 5.47 5.06
CA ASP A 125 -8.11 4.27 4.47
C ASP A 125 -6.64 4.49 4.13
N GLU A 126 -5.73 3.72 4.73
CA GLU A 126 -4.28 3.86 4.57
C GLU A 126 -3.80 3.64 3.12
N THR A 127 -4.42 2.73 2.37
CA THR A 127 -4.01 2.46 0.98
C THR A 127 -4.46 3.58 0.04
N LEU A 128 -5.73 4.01 0.14
CA LEU A 128 -6.22 5.17 -0.62
C LEU A 128 -5.44 6.42 -0.28
N ALA A 129 -5.05 6.50 0.99
CA ALA A 129 -4.20 7.53 1.49
C ALA A 129 -2.83 7.54 0.80
N ASP A 130 -2.10 6.42 0.83
CA ASP A 130 -0.81 6.30 0.16
C ASP A 130 -0.91 6.62 -1.33
N LEU A 131 -2.00 6.22 -1.99
CA LEU A 131 -2.29 6.57 -3.38
C LEU A 131 -2.49 8.08 -3.58
N ASP A 132 -3.17 8.78 -2.66
CA ASP A 132 -3.30 10.24 -2.70
C ASP A 132 -1.95 10.94 -2.56
N ALA A 133 -1.11 10.49 -1.63
CA ALA A 133 0.24 11.02 -1.45
C ALA A 133 1.11 10.77 -2.69
N ALA A 134 1.06 9.57 -3.28
CA ALA A 134 1.77 9.22 -4.51
C ALA A 134 1.31 10.08 -5.69
N LEU A 135 0.00 10.31 -5.83
CA LEU A 135 -0.54 11.24 -6.82
C LEU A 135 -0.01 12.66 -6.59
N GLY A 136 -0.04 13.15 -5.34
CA GLY A 136 0.48 14.47 -4.98
C GLY A 136 1.93 14.67 -5.40
N ALA A 137 2.78 13.66 -5.21
CA ALA A 137 4.18 13.70 -5.62
C ALA A 137 4.35 13.78 -7.15
N VAL A 138 3.66 12.91 -7.90
CA VAL A 138 3.74 12.90 -9.38
C VAL A 138 3.13 14.16 -9.98
N TYR A 139 1.96 14.57 -9.48
CA TYR A 139 1.28 15.76 -9.94
C TYR A 139 2.08 17.04 -9.63
N GLY A 140 2.69 17.15 -8.44
CA GLY A 140 3.54 18.28 -8.07
C GLY A 140 4.75 18.44 -9.00
N ALA A 141 5.38 17.33 -9.39
CA ALA A 141 6.47 17.34 -10.37
C ALA A 141 6.01 17.83 -11.76
N GLN A 142 4.76 17.58 -12.15
CA GLN A 142 4.21 18.02 -13.44
C GLN A 142 3.64 19.44 -13.42
N LYS A 143 3.01 19.90 -12.32
CA LYS A 143 2.41 21.24 -12.20
C LYS A 143 3.45 22.35 -12.30
N ALA A 144 4.71 22.07 -11.94
CA ALA A 144 5.83 22.95 -12.27
C ALA A 144 5.91 23.29 -13.78
N ALA A 145 5.20 22.56 -14.66
CA ALA A 145 5.21 22.72 -16.10
C ALA A 145 3.89 23.20 -16.76
N ARG A 146 2.67 23.12 -16.17
CA ARG A 146 1.37 23.41 -16.86
C ARG A 146 0.18 23.83 -15.96
N ASP A 147 -0.86 24.41 -16.59
CA ASP A 147 -2.17 24.80 -16.01
C ASP A 147 -3.08 23.59 -15.60
N ASP A 148 -4.00 23.81 -14.66
CA ASP A 148 -4.59 22.82 -13.73
C ASP A 148 -6.07 22.44 -14.01
N ALA A 149 -6.64 22.90 -15.11
CA ALA A 149 -8.05 22.63 -15.42
C ALA A 149 -8.35 21.12 -15.59
N GLU A 150 -7.39 20.34 -16.06
CA GLU A 150 -7.54 18.90 -16.28
C GLU A 150 -7.62 18.12 -14.96
N GLN A 151 -6.80 18.46 -13.97
CA GLN A 151 -6.80 17.79 -12.68
C GLN A 151 -8.11 18.04 -11.93
N ASN A 152 -8.62 19.27 -11.99
CA ASN A 152 -9.91 19.62 -11.37
C ASN A 152 -11.08 18.84 -11.98
N ARG A 153 -11.05 18.59 -13.30
CA ARG A 153 -12.05 17.73 -13.95
C ARG A 153 -11.94 16.28 -13.47
N TRP A 154 -10.72 15.75 -13.38
CA TRP A 154 -10.49 14.39 -12.88
C TRP A 154 -10.96 14.22 -11.43
N LEU A 155 -10.62 15.16 -10.54
CA LEU A 155 -11.04 15.12 -9.13
C LEU A 155 -12.56 14.99 -9.00
N ARG A 156 -13.32 15.81 -9.74
CA ARG A 156 -14.78 15.85 -9.63
C ARG A 156 -15.49 14.76 -10.43
N GLY A 157 -15.00 14.45 -11.62
CA GLY A 157 -15.68 13.60 -12.60
C GLY A 157 -15.28 12.14 -12.54
N ASP A 158 -14.05 11.85 -12.12
CA ASP A 158 -13.51 10.48 -12.11
C ASP A 158 -13.30 9.97 -10.69
N ARG A 159 -12.67 10.76 -9.82
CA ARG A 159 -12.41 10.37 -8.42
C ARG A 159 -13.68 10.44 -7.58
N ASP A 160 -14.29 11.62 -7.47
CA ASP A 160 -15.45 11.84 -6.59
C ASP A 160 -16.71 11.09 -7.05
N ALA A 161 -16.77 10.70 -8.33
CA ALA A 161 -17.84 9.87 -8.87
C ALA A 161 -17.88 8.46 -8.26
N CYS A 162 -16.78 8.00 -7.65
CA CYS A 162 -16.73 6.70 -6.96
C CYS A 162 -17.48 6.69 -5.62
N GLY A 163 -17.86 7.84 -5.05
CA GLY A 163 -18.45 7.87 -3.70
C GLY A 163 -17.49 7.24 -2.69
N ALA A 164 -17.95 6.32 -1.84
CA ALA A 164 -17.10 5.63 -0.87
C ALA A 164 -16.55 4.27 -1.35
N ASP A 165 -16.71 3.92 -2.63
CA ASP A 165 -16.21 2.67 -3.19
C ASP A 165 -14.68 2.69 -3.25
N ARG A 166 -14.05 1.95 -2.34
CA ARG A 166 -12.60 1.90 -2.19
C ARG A 166 -11.90 1.44 -3.47
N ASP A 167 -12.43 0.43 -4.14
CA ASP A 167 -11.80 -0.20 -5.30
C ASP A 167 -11.87 0.74 -6.51
N CYS A 168 -13.02 1.40 -6.68
CA CYS A 168 -13.19 2.45 -7.67
C CYS A 168 -12.21 3.62 -7.44
N ILE A 169 -12.10 4.09 -6.19
CA ILE A 169 -11.19 5.20 -5.85
C ILE A 169 -9.75 4.80 -6.14
N ALA A 170 -9.31 3.63 -5.65
CA ALA A 170 -7.96 3.12 -5.87
C ALA A 170 -7.63 2.99 -7.36
N ALA A 171 -8.56 2.42 -8.16
CA ALA A 171 -8.40 2.31 -9.61
C ALA A 171 -8.36 3.68 -10.31
N SER A 172 -9.10 4.67 -9.82
CA SER A 172 -9.04 6.05 -10.32
C SER A 172 -7.67 6.68 -10.06
N TYR A 173 -7.15 6.56 -8.83
CA TYR A 173 -5.80 7.04 -8.48
C TYR A 173 -4.72 6.39 -9.32
N LEU A 174 -4.70 5.05 -9.39
CA LEU A 174 -3.67 4.30 -10.13
C LEU A 174 -3.64 4.71 -11.60
N ARG A 175 -4.80 4.79 -12.27
CA ARG A 175 -4.89 5.25 -13.67
C ARG A 175 -4.32 6.65 -13.83
N ARG A 176 -4.63 7.57 -12.91
CA ARG A 176 -4.15 8.96 -12.98
C ARG A 176 -2.65 9.06 -12.73
N ILE A 177 -2.12 8.35 -11.74
CA ILE A 177 -0.68 8.29 -11.44
C ILE A 177 0.10 7.78 -12.65
N VAL A 178 -0.38 6.72 -13.30
CA VAL A 178 0.24 6.16 -14.51
C VAL A 178 0.24 7.15 -15.68
N ASP A 179 -0.88 7.83 -15.93
CA ASP A 179 -0.99 8.85 -16.97
C ASP A 179 -0.03 10.02 -16.73
N LEU A 180 -0.05 10.62 -15.54
CA LEU A 180 0.83 11.74 -15.19
C LEU A 180 2.31 11.32 -15.22
N GLY A 181 2.65 10.16 -14.68
CA GLY A 181 4.01 9.61 -14.74
C GLY A 181 4.48 9.36 -16.18
N GLY A 182 3.60 8.90 -17.06
CA GLY A 182 3.87 8.74 -18.48
C GLY A 182 4.10 10.07 -19.21
N ARG A 183 3.46 11.15 -18.77
CA ARG A 183 3.71 12.50 -19.29
C ARG A 183 5.06 13.03 -18.83
N LEU A 184 5.41 12.86 -17.56
CA LEU A 184 6.71 13.26 -17.01
C LEU A 184 7.88 12.59 -17.74
N ARG A 185 7.81 11.26 -17.95
CA ARG A 185 8.85 10.52 -18.68
C ARG A 185 9.06 11.04 -20.10
N ARG A 186 7.98 11.45 -20.79
CA ARG A 186 8.06 12.01 -22.16
C ARG A 186 8.58 13.45 -22.19
N ALA A 187 8.47 14.20 -21.10
CA ALA A 187 8.94 15.57 -21.01
C ALA A 187 10.41 15.68 -20.57
N GLY A 188 10.94 14.64 -19.92
CA GLY A 188 12.33 14.57 -19.45
C GLY A 188 13.29 13.78 -20.35
N GLY A 189 12.81 13.25 -21.48
CA GLY A 189 13.63 12.66 -22.55
C GLY A 189 13.67 13.60 -23.74
#